data_AF-A0A954WFL4-F1
#
_entry.id   AF-A0A954WFL4-F1
#
_cell.length_a   1.000
_cell.length_b   1.000
_cell.length_c   1.000
_cell.angle_alpha   90.00
_cell.angle_beta   90.00
_cell.angle_gamma   90.00
#
_symmetry.space_group_name_H-M   'P 1'
#
loop_
_entity.id
_entity.type
_entity.pdbx_description
1 polymer ?
#
loop_
_entity_poly.entity_id
_entity_poly.type
_entity_poly.pdbx_seq_one_letter_code
_entity_poly.pdbx_strand_id
1 'polypeptide(L)'
;MAFEWWSIAPPVLAILLAIVTRRIVPSLLLSVFAGAVIWKWGRPVEAVTAFAEDLLWSNLAEADHLRVFVFTLLMGAMIGLIHASGGMQDLVNRIAPVARGRRGGQLITWLLGLVIFIDDYANSLLLGTTMRPLCDRLRISRAKLAYLVDSTAAPVSGLAIVSTWVAGEIGYIQDGFAQLDAAGLSSVDGFAVFVETIPYRFYVLYALAFVPMVALLNRDFGPMWRAERETLLASEPPDRADSTDSHEQRPAGHWIDAVVPVLLTVFVTIGLLYATGSANASANDATGVRRWMHVIGGGSS
;
A
#
# COMPACT_ATOMS: atom_id res chain seq x y z
N MET A 1 -11.45 16.51 -32.74
CA MET A 1 -12.58 16.89 -31.86
C MET A 1 -12.43 16.13 -30.56
N ALA A 2 -12.55 16.86 -29.46
CA ALA A 2 -12.00 16.57 -28.15
C ALA A 2 -12.47 15.22 -27.54
N PHE A 3 -11.51 14.33 -27.28
CA PHE A 3 -11.67 13.20 -26.35
C PHE A 3 -11.75 13.66 -24.88
N GLU A 4 -11.70 14.97 -24.62
CA GLU A 4 -11.46 15.55 -23.28
C GLU A 4 -12.43 15.04 -22.21
N TRP A 5 -13.71 14.85 -22.53
CA TRP A 5 -14.70 14.32 -21.58
C TRP A 5 -14.83 12.78 -21.64
N TRP A 6 -14.56 12.18 -22.80
CA TRP A 6 -14.70 10.73 -23.01
C TRP A 6 -13.57 9.93 -22.34
N SER A 7 -12.41 10.55 -22.09
CA SER A 7 -11.30 9.94 -21.36
C SER A 7 -11.61 9.66 -19.88
N ILE A 8 -12.58 10.38 -19.29
CA ILE A 8 -13.03 10.19 -17.90
C ILE A 8 -14.03 9.02 -17.79
N ALA A 9 -14.68 8.64 -18.90
CA ALA A 9 -15.72 7.63 -18.89
C ALA A 9 -15.24 6.25 -18.39
N PRO A 10 -14.08 5.70 -18.79
CA PRO A 10 -13.61 4.42 -18.29
C PRO A 10 -13.33 4.42 -16.77
N PRO A 11 -12.58 5.38 -16.20
CA PRO A 11 -12.40 5.45 -14.74
C PRO A 11 -13.73 5.53 -13.96
N VAL A 12 -14.68 6.34 -14.42
CA VAL A 12 -16.00 6.47 -13.78
C VAL A 12 -16.78 5.16 -13.87
N LEU A 13 -16.77 4.52 -15.04
CA LEU A 13 -17.43 3.23 -15.25
C LEU A 13 -16.83 2.15 -14.34
N ALA A 14 -15.50 2.13 -14.15
CA ALA A 14 -14.83 1.19 -13.25
C ALA A 14 -15.36 1.34 -11.81
N ILE A 15 -15.44 2.57 -11.31
CA ILE A 15 -15.90 2.86 -9.94
C ILE A 15 -17.35 2.44 -9.78
N LEU A 16 -18.23 2.84 -10.71
CA LEU A 16 -19.66 2.51 -10.65
C LEU A 16 -19.89 0.99 -10.70
N LEU A 17 -19.22 0.29 -11.62
CA LEU A 17 -19.31 -1.16 -11.72
C LEU A 17 -18.74 -1.84 -10.47
N ALA A 18 -17.63 -1.37 -9.91
CA ALA A 18 -17.04 -1.95 -8.72
C ALA A 18 -17.99 -1.85 -7.52
N ILE A 19 -18.70 -0.72 -7.37
CA ILE A 19 -19.69 -0.51 -6.30
C ILE A 19 -20.92 -1.41 -6.50
N VAL A 20 -21.47 -1.47 -7.72
CA VAL A 20 -22.70 -2.23 -8.02
C VAL A 20 -22.45 -3.74 -7.99
N THR A 21 -21.39 -4.20 -8.66
CA THR A 21 -21.08 -5.63 -8.78
C THR A 21 -20.39 -6.19 -7.54
N ARG A 22 -19.81 -5.31 -6.69
CA ARG A 22 -18.92 -5.67 -5.57
C ARG A 22 -17.76 -6.56 -6.01
N ARG A 23 -17.34 -6.45 -7.28
CA ARG A 23 -16.25 -7.24 -7.86
C ARG A 23 -15.30 -6.32 -8.62
N ILE A 24 -14.14 -6.05 -8.02
CA ILE A 24 -13.17 -5.07 -8.51
C ILE A 24 -12.58 -5.53 -9.85
N VAL A 25 -12.06 -6.75 -9.93
CA VAL A 25 -11.37 -7.28 -11.12
C VAL A 25 -12.24 -7.23 -12.39
N PRO A 26 -13.47 -7.78 -12.42
CA PRO A 26 -14.29 -7.73 -13.65
C PRO A 26 -14.75 -6.30 -13.98
N SER A 27 -14.91 -5.43 -12.98
CA SER A 27 -15.26 -4.03 -13.20
C SER A 27 -14.13 -3.26 -13.88
N LEU A 28 -12.88 -3.50 -13.47
CA LEU A 28 -11.69 -2.94 -14.11
C LEU A 28 -11.55 -3.44 -15.55
N LEU A 29 -11.65 -4.74 -15.78
CA LEU A 29 -11.55 -5.31 -17.13
C LEU A 29 -12.63 -4.76 -18.07
N LEU A 30 -13.87 -4.66 -17.59
CA LEU A 30 -14.98 -4.14 -18.39
C LEU A 30 -14.83 -2.65 -18.68
N SER A 31 -14.29 -1.89 -17.73
CA SER A 31 -13.95 -0.48 -17.91
C SER A 31 -12.84 -0.28 -18.95
N VAL A 32 -11.73 -1.02 -18.85
CA VAL A 32 -10.62 -0.94 -19.81
C VAL A 32 -11.11 -1.34 -21.21
N PHE A 33 -11.96 -2.35 -21.31
CA PHE A 33 -12.62 -2.73 -22.56
C PHE A 33 -13.50 -1.61 -23.11
N ALA A 34 -14.31 -0.96 -22.28
CA ALA A 34 -15.09 0.21 -22.69
C ALA A 34 -14.19 1.36 -23.18
N GLY A 35 -13.04 1.58 -22.53
CA GLY A 35 -12.01 2.51 -23.00
C GLY A 35 -11.47 2.15 -24.38
N ALA A 36 -11.20 0.87 -24.64
CA ALA A 36 -10.77 0.37 -25.96
C ALA A 36 -11.84 0.62 -27.04
N VAL A 37 -13.11 0.40 -26.71
CA VAL A 37 -14.25 0.67 -27.62
C VAL A 37 -14.36 2.16 -27.95
N ILE A 38 -14.21 3.04 -26.96
CA ILE A 38 -14.19 4.49 -27.16
C ILE A 38 -13.00 4.89 -28.04
N TRP A 39 -11.81 4.34 -27.76
CA TRP A 39 -10.59 4.63 -28.52
C TRP A 39 -10.69 4.24 -30.00
N LYS A 40 -11.31 3.09 -30.30
CA LYS A 40 -11.50 2.60 -31.68
C LYS A 40 -12.84 3.03 -32.29
N TRP A 41 -13.49 4.07 -31.76
CA TRP A 41 -14.73 4.65 -32.30
C TRP A 41 -15.88 3.63 -32.50
N GLY A 42 -16.02 2.68 -31.58
CA GLY A 42 -17.09 1.70 -31.62
C GLY A 42 -16.89 0.55 -32.62
N ARG A 43 -15.70 0.40 -33.23
CA ARG A 43 -15.36 -0.72 -34.12
C ARG A 43 -15.02 -1.96 -33.27
N PRO A 44 -15.91 -2.96 -33.17
CA PRO A 44 -15.79 -4.00 -32.14
C PRO A 44 -14.59 -4.93 -32.33
N VAL A 45 -14.23 -5.26 -33.58
CA VAL A 45 -13.08 -6.13 -33.86
C VAL A 45 -11.77 -5.44 -33.47
N GLU A 46 -11.61 -4.18 -33.84
CA GLU A 46 -10.42 -3.38 -33.51
C GLU A 46 -10.34 -3.04 -32.02
N ALA A 47 -11.47 -2.86 -31.36
CA ALA A 47 -11.53 -2.65 -29.93
C ALA A 47 -11.07 -3.89 -29.14
N VAL A 48 -11.43 -5.10 -29.62
CA VAL A 48 -10.98 -6.35 -29.00
C VAL A 48 -9.47 -6.53 -29.19
N THR A 49 -8.92 -6.28 -30.39
CA THR A 49 -7.47 -6.38 -30.61
C THR A 49 -6.72 -5.35 -29.77
N ALA A 50 -7.22 -4.12 -29.71
CA ALA A 50 -6.63 -3.06 -28.89
C ALA A 50 -6.68 -3.36 -27.40
N PHE A 51 -7.79 -3.92 -26.91
CA PHE A 51 -7.90 -4.36 -25.53
C PHE A 51 -6.87 -5.45 -25.20
N ALA A 52 -6.74 -6.46 -26.06
CA ALA A 52 -5.87 -7.60 -25.81
C ALA A 52 -4.38 -7.27 -26.00
N GLU A 53 -4.02 -6.62 -27.10
CA GLU A 53 -2.62 -6.38 -27.49
C GLU A 53 -2.10 -5.05 -26.95
N ASP A 54 -2.80 -3.94 -27.24
CA ASP A 54 -2.33 -2.59 -26.96
C ASP A 54 -2.51 -2.18 -25.49
N LEU A 55 -3.48 -2.76 -24.77
CA LEU A 55 -3.81 -2.38 -23.39
C LEU A 55 -3.45 -3.45 -22.37
N LEU A 56 -3.76 -4.73 -22.61
CA LEU A 56 -3.42 -5.81 -21.68
C LEU A 56 -1.99 -6.31 -21.89
N TRP A 57 -1.67 -6.81 -23.09
CA TRP A 57 -0.40 -7.48 -23.31
C TRP A 57 0.80 -6.53 -23.23
N SER A 58 0.72 -5.35 -23.84
CA SER A 58 1.77 -4.33 -23.79
C SER A 58 2.15 -3.97 -22.35
N ASN A 59 1.17 -3.67 -21.50
CA ASN A 59 1.37 -3.30 -20.10
C ASN A 59 1.86 -4.50 -19.27
N LEU A 60 1.38 -5.71 -19.56
CA LEU A 60 1.81 -6.93 -18.84
C LEU A 60 3.24 -7.34 -19.21
N ALA A 61 3.64 -7.12 -20.46
CA ALA A 61 4.99 -7.41 -20.96
C ALA A 61 6.00 -6.29 -20.65
N GLU A 62 5.54 -5.16 -20.11
CA GLU A 62 6.39 -4.06 -19.69
C GLU A 62 7.24 -4.46 -18.48
N ALA A 63 8.55 -4.27 -18.59
CA ALA A 63 9.51 -4.76 -17.61
C ALA A 63 9.26 -4.19 -16.21
N ASP A 64 8.86 -2.92 -16.11
CA ASP A 64 8.63 -2.26 -14.83
C ASP A 64 7.35 -2.76 -14.14
N HIS A 65 6.26 -2.93 -14.88
CA HIS A 65 5.05 -3.57 -14.35
C HIS A 65 5.31 -5.02 -13.91
N LEU A 66 6.10 -5.76 -14.68
CA LEU A 66 6.45 -7.15 -14.34
C LEU A 66 7.32 -7.20 -13.07
N ARG A 67 8.26 -6.26 -12.88
CA ARG A 67 9.05 -6.14 -11.64
C ARG A 67 8.16 -5.93 -10.42
N VAL A 68 7.20 -5.01 -10.50
CA VAL A 68 6.24 -4.75 -9.41
C VAL A 68 5.35 -5.97 -9.12
N PHE A 69 4.87 -6.64 -10.18
CA PHE A 69 4.08 -7.85 -10.05
C PHE A 69 4.86 -8.97 -9.34
N VAL A 70 6.09 -9.24 -9.78
CA VAL A 70 6.96 -10.26 -9.18
C VAL A 70 7.32 -9.89 -7.74
N PHE A 71 7.63 -8.62 -7.46
CA PHE A 71 7.89 -8.14 -6.11
C PHE A 71 6.70 -8.41 -5.17
N THR A 72 5.48 -8.06 -5.61
CA THR A 72 4.25 -8.29 -4.83
C THR A 72 4.02 -9.78 -4.58
N LEU A 73 4.26 -10.63 -5.59
CA LEU A 73 4.15 -12.08 -5.47
C LEU A 73 5.15 -12.66 -4.47
N LEU A 74 6.41 -12.21 -4.52
CA LEU A 74 7.47 -12.63 -3.60
C LEU A 74 7.18 -12.18 -2.16
N MET A 75 6.63 -10.97 -1.98
CA MET A 75 6.17 -10.50 -0.68
C MET A 75 5.03 -11.37 -0.13
N GLY A 76 4.06 -11.75 -0.97
CA GLY A 76 3.03 -12.71 -0.61
C GLY A 76 3.60 -14.06 -0.19
N ALA A 77 4.57 -14.59 -0.94
CA ALA A 77 5.24 -15.85 -0.62
C ALA A 77 6.02 -15.78 0.70
N MET A 78 6.74 -14.68 0.94
CA MET A 78 7.46 -14.42 2.18
C MET A 78 6.51 -14.40 3.39
N ILE A 79 5.38 -13.69 3.27
CA ILE A 79 4.37 -13.62 4.34
C ILE A 79 3.75 -15.00 4.59
N GLY A 80 3.48 -15.76 3.52
CA GLY A 80 3.04 -17.14 3.62
C GLY A 80 4.05 -18.02 4.38
N LEU A 81 5.34 -17.85 4.12
CA LEU A 81 6.41 -18.57 4.81
C LEU A 81 6.53 -18.18 6.29
N ILE A 82 6.44 -16.88 6.61
CA ILE A 82 6.43 -16.38 8.00
C ILE A 82 5.21 -16.93 8.76
N HIS A 83 4.06 -17.02 8.10
CA HIS A 83 2.86 -17.57 8.69
C HIS A 83 3.01 -19.08 8.94
N ALA A 84 3.58 -19.82 7.98
CA ALA A 84 3.84 -21.26 8.08
C ALA A 84 4.92 -21.60 9.12
N SER A 85 5.93 -20.74 9.32
CA SER A 85 7.03 -20.98 10.28
C SER A 85 6.59 -20.88 11.74
N GLY A 86 5.42 -20.30 12.02
CA GLY A 86 4.93 -20.05 13.38
C GLY A 86 5.58 -18.83 14.06
N GLY A 87 6.54 -18.16 13.42
CA GLY A 87 7.23 -16.99 13.99
C GLY A 87 6.28 -15.82 14.29
N MET A 88 5.20 -15.70 13.52
CA MET A 88 4.14 -14.72 13.74
C MET A 88 3.44 -14.90 15.10
N GLN A 89 3.23 -16.14 15.53
CA GLN A 89 2.58 -16.46 16.80
C GLN A 89 3.46 -16.06 18.00
N ASP A 90 4.76 -16.35 17.93
CA ASP A 90 5.72 -15.95 18.96
C ASP A 90 5.92 -14.43 19.02
N LEU A 91 5.96 -13.76 17.86
CA LEU A 91 6.00 -12.29 17.79
C LEU A 91 4.79 -11.68 18.50
N VAL A 92 3.58 -12.20 18.25
CA VAL A 92 2.37 -11.78 18.97
C VAL A 92 2.50 -12.05 20.46
N ASN A 93 3.02 -13.21 20.88
CA ASN A 93 3.20 -13.54 22.30
C ASN A 93 4.18 -12.60 23.02
N ARG A 94 5.15 -12.00 22.32
CA ARG A 94 6.06 -10.99 22.87
C ARG A 94 5.48 -9.59 22.90
N ILE A 95 4.66 -9.23 21.92
CA ILE A 95 3.99 -7.93 21.84
C ILE A 95 2.81 -7.86 22.83
N ALA A 96 2.14 -8.99 22.99
CA ALA A 96 1.04 -9.25 23.91
C ALA A 96 1.15 -8.62 25.32
N PRO A 97 2.24 -8.83 26.09
CA PRO A 97 2.40 -8.24 27.42
C PRO A 97 2.62 -6.72 27.41
N VAL A 98 3.09 -6.16 26.29
CA VAL A 98 3.24 -4.70 26.09
C VAL A 98 1.89 -4.07 25.75
N ALA A 99 1.04 -4.79 25.00
CA ALA A 99 -0.33 -4.41 24.68
C ALA A 99 -1.27 -4.55 25.90
N ARG A 100 -1.13 -3.66 26.89
CA ARG A 100 -1.99 -3.61 28.09
C ARG A 100 -3.41 -3.12 27.73
N GLY A 101 -4.19 -4.03 27.15
CA GLY A 101 -5.59 -3.81 26.78
C GLY A 101 -5.82 -3.30 25.36
N ARG A 102 -7.09 -3.08 25.03
CA ARG A 102 -7.57 -2.73 23.67
C ARG A 102 -6.89 -1.50 23.07
N ARG A 103 -6.69 -0.44 23.87
CA ARG A 103 -6.06 0.80 23.40
C ARG A 103 -4.60 0.57 23.04
N GLY A 104 -3.86 -0.13 23.90
CA GLY A 104 -2.46 -0.49 23.65
C GLY A 104 -2.30 -1.36 22.41
N GLY A 105 -3.17 -2.34 22.20
CA GLY A 105 -3.18 -3.17 20.99
C GLY A 105 -3.32 -2.33 19.72
N GLN A 106 -4.31 -1.44 19.67
CA GLN A 106 -4.54 -0.57 18.51
C GLN A 106 -3.37 0.38 18.25
N LEU A 107 -2.77 0.97 19.29
CA LEU A 107 -1.61 1.84 19.15
C LEU A 107 -0.37 1.08 18.68
N ILE A 108 -0.17 -0.15 19.12
CA ILE A 108 0.93 -0.99 18.64
C ILE A 108 0.72 -1.38 17.18
N THR A 109 -0.51 -1.74 16.79
CA THR A 109 -0.85 -1.99 15.38
C THR A 109 -0.55 -0.76 14.53
N TRP A 110 -0.97 0.43 14.98
CA TRP A 110 -0.67 1.69 14.30
C TRP A 110 0.84 1.96 14.21
N LEU A 111 1.59 1.84 15.30
CA LEU A 111 3.05 2.02 15.32
C LEU A 111 3.75 1.04 14.38
N LEU A 112 3.33 -0.22 14.35
CA LEU A 112 3.94 -1.21 13.45
C LEU A 112 3.64 -0.87 11.98
N GLY A 113 2.44 -0.36 11.67
CA GLY A 113 2.10 0.16 10.35
C GLY A 113 2.95 1.36 9.93
N LEU A 114 3.35 2.23 10.86
CA LEU A 114 4.31 3.31 10.57
C LEU A 114 5.73 2.79 10.26
N VAL A 115 6.13 1.68 10.87
CA VAL A 115 7.47 1.09 10.68
C VAL A 115 7.57 0.36 9.34
N ILE A 116 6.48 -0.25 8.87
CA ILE A 116 6.43 -0.97 7.59
C ILE A 116 6.03 0.00 6.46
N PHE A 117 6.81 1.04 6.23
CA PHE A 117 6.44 2.15 5.34
C PHE A 117 6.78 1.95 3.85
N ILE A 118 7.46 0.87 3.52
CA ILE A 118 8.11 0.71 2.21
C ILE A 118 7.10 0.61 1.07
N ASP A 119 6.04 -0.15 1.31
CA ASP A 119 5.04 -0.51 0.33
C ASP A 119 3.69 -0.75 1.03
N ASP A 120 2.61 -0.24 0.44
CA ASP A 120 1.27 -0.30 1.00
C ASP A 120 0.67 -1.72 0.95
N TYR A 121 0.99 -2.52 -0.08
CA TYR A 121 0.58 -3.92 -0.15
C TYR A 121 1.30 -4.77 0.90
N ALA A 122 2.62 -4.62 1.00
CA ALA A 122 3.43 -5.29 2.01
C ALA A 122 2.97 -4.95 3.43
N ASN A 123 2.74 -3.66 3.70
CA ASN A 123 2.23 -3.19 4.99
C ASN A 123 0.87 -3.84 5.28
N SER A 124 -0.06 -3.80 4.33
CA SER A 124 -1.41 -4.33 4.50
C SER A 124 -1.43 -5.84 4.78
N LEU A 125 -0.69 -6.61 3.98
CA LEU A 125 -0.62 -8.07 4.11
C LEU A 125 0.07 -8.47 5.41
N LEU A 126 1.19 -7.82 5.76
CA LEU A 126 1.99 -8.20 6.92
C LEU A 126 1.32 -7.77 8.22
N LEU A 127 0.88 -6.52 8.31
CA LEU A 127 0.24 -6.00 9.51
C LEU A 127 -1.09 -6.71 9.78
N GLY A 128 -1.89 -6.93 8.72
CA GLY A 128 -3.19 -7.60 8.82
C GLY A 128 -3.09 -9.06 9.25
N THR A 129 -2.08 -9.80 8.81
CA THR A 129 -1.85 -11.20 9.24
C THR A 129 -1.22 -11.26 10.63
N THR A 130 -0.22 -10.42 10.90
CA THR A 130 0.52 -10.41 12.18
C THR A 130 -0.32 -9.94 13.36
N MET A 131 -1.13 -8.91 13.18
CA MET A 131 -1.90 -8.32 14.27
C MET A 131 -3.23 -9.02 14.52
N ARG A 132 -3.67 -9.91 13.61
CA ARG A 132 -4.94 -10.63 13.74
C ARG A 132 -5.03 -11.42 15.05
N PRO A 133 -4.08 -12.31 15.43
CA PRO A 133 -4.19 -13.06 16.67
C PRO A 133 -4.17 -12.17 17.93
N LEU A 134 -3.43 -11.04 17.89
CA LEU A 134 -3.41 -10.07 18.98
C LEU A 134 -4.77 -9.36 19.11
N CYS A 135 -5.33 -8.92 17.99
CA CYS A 135 -6.62 -8.25 17.93
C CYS A 135 -7.75 -9.16 18.40
N ASP A 136 -7.77 -10.41 17.95
CA ASP A 136 -8.75 -11.41 18.38
C ASP A 136 -8.69 -11.62 19.90
N ARG A 137 -7.48 -11.71 20.47
CA ARG A 137 -7.28 -11.85 21.91
C ARG A 137 -7.73 -10.61 22.70
N LEU A 138 -7.58 -9.42 22.12
CA LEU A 138 -8.04 -8.15 22.70
C LEU A 138 -9.51 -7.84 22.36
N ARG A 139 -10.21 -8.75 21.68
CA ARG A 139 -11.58 -8.61 21.16
C ARG A 139 -11.77 -7.42 20.21
N ILE A 140 -10.73 -6.99 19.52
CA ILE A 140 -10.83 -5.95 18.49
C ILE A 140 -11.42 -6.60 17.24
N SER A 141 -12.51 -6.02 16.72
CA SER A 141 -13.20 -6.49 15.53
C SER A 141 -12.31 -6.49 14.29
N ARG A 142 -12.56 -7.42 13.37
CA ARG A 142 -11.85 -7.49 12.08
C ARG A 142 -12.05 -6.23 11.25
N ALA A 143 -13.22 -5.61 11.32
CA ALA A 143 -13.51 -4.33 10.67
C ALA A 143 -12.59 -3.22 11.19
N LYS A 144 -12.33 -3.19 12.50
CA LYS A 144 -11.43 -2.22 13.10
C LYS A 144 -9.98 -2.50 12.78
N LEU A 145 -9.55 -3.77 12.77
CA LEU A 145 -8.22 -4.15 12.30
C LEU A 145 -8.01 -3.71 10.83
N ALA A 146 -8.98 -3.97 9.95
CA ALA A 146 -8.93 -3.53 8.56
C ALA A 146 -8.78 -2.01 8.44
N TYR A 147 -9.54 -1.25 9.24
CA TYR A 147 -9.41 0.21 9.31
C TYR A 147 -8.00 0.66 9.76
N LEU A 148 -7.44 0.05 10.80
CA LEU A 148 -6.09 0.38 11.30
C LEU A 148 -5.03 0.11 10.22
N VAL A 149 -5.14 -1.04 9.57
CA VAL A 149 -4.20 -1.47 8.53
C VAL A 149 -4.26 -0.53 7.32
N ASP A 150 -5.45 -0.29 6.79
CA ASP A 150 -5.69 0.58 5.63
C ASP A 150 -5.24 2.03 5.90
N SER A 151 -5.59 2.57 7.07
CA SER A 151 -5.22 3.93 7.48
C SER A 151 -3.72 4.10 7.77
N THR A 152 -2.95 3.01 7.81
CA THR A 152 -1.48 3.06 7.92
C THR A 152 -0.78 2.65 6.63
N ALA A 153 -1.38 1.81 5.79
CA ALA A 153 -0.73 1.35 4.57
C ALA A 153 -0.51 2.48 3.57
N ALA A 154 -1.59 3.01 2.99
CA ALA A 154 -1.51 4.07 1.98
C ALA A 154 -1.00 5.42 2.54
N PRO A 155 -1.40 5.85 3.75
CA PRO A 155 -0.90 7.12 4.28
C PRO A 155 0.60 7.12 4.58
N VAL A 156 1.13 6.03 5.14
CA VAL A 156 2.57 5.98 5.47
C VAL A 156 3.41 5.89 4.20
N SER A 157 3.02 5.07 3.22
CA SER A 157 3.73 4.99 1.93
C SER A 157 3.73 6.32 1.18
N GLY A 158 2.64 7.09 1.29
CA GLY A 158 2.51 8.42 0.70
C GLY A 158 3.22 9.56 1.47
N LEU A 159 3.71 9.32 2.68
CA LEU A 159 4.50 10.29 3.47
C LEU A 159 5.99 9.96 3.48
N ALA A 160 6.31 8.68 3.36
CA ALA A 160 7.68 8.20 3.41
C ALA A 160 8.47 8.73 2.22
N ILE A 161 9.53 9.50 2.50
CA ILE A 161 10.47 10.04 1.51
C ILE A 161 11.12 8.90 0.68
N VAL A 162 11.16 7.70 1.27
CA VAL A 162 11.67 6.46 0.68
C VAL A 162 10.51 5.47 0.65
N SER A 163 9.76 5.44 -0.46
CA SER A 163 8.71 4.43 -0.70
C SER A 163 8.65 4.04 -2.17
N THR A 164 8.00 2.91 -2.46
CA THR A 164 7.81 2.40 -3.83
C THR A 164 7.04 3.37 -4.74
N TRP A 165 6.21 4.26 -4.16
CA TRP A 165 5.39 5.20 -4.91
C TRP A 165 6.03 6.58 -5.14
N VAL A 166 6.94 7.00 -4.26
CA VAL A 166 7.50 8.36 -4.33
C VAL A 166 8.36 8.58 -5.58
N ALA A 167 9.10 7.56 -6.03
CA ALA A 167 9.88 7.66 -7.27
C ALA A 167 8.99 7.92 -8.50
N GLY A 168 7.86 7.21 -8.61
CA GLY A 168 6.87 7.44 -9.67
C GLY A 168 6.19 8.81 -9.54
N GLU A 169 5.85 9.23 -8.32
CA GLU A 169 5.24 10.55 -8.08
C GLU A 169 6.18 11.69 -8.46
N ILE A 170 7.46 11.62 -8.10
CA ILE A 170 8.49 12.58 -8.52
C ILE A 170 8.60 12.61 -10.05
N GLY A 171 8.61 11.43 -10.69
CA GLY A 171 8.60 11.31 -12.15
C GLY A 171 7.41 12.02 -12.79
N TYR A 172 6.19 11.79 -12.30
CA TYR A 172 4.99 12.46 -12.82
C TYR A 172 4.98 13.96 -12.58
N ILE A 173 5.48 14.41 -11.43
CA ILE A 173 5.66 15.83 -11.15
C ILE A 173 6.61 16.43 -12.19
N GLN A 174 7.75 15.79 -12.42
CA GLN A 174 8.76 16.26 -13.35
C GLN A 174 8.27 16.26 -14.80
N ASP A 175 7.59 15.20 -15.24
CA ASP A 175 6.98 15.10 -16.57
C ASP A 175 5.89 16.17 -16.76
N GLY A 176 5.08 16.41 -15.73
CA GLY A 176 4.07 17.46 -15.74
C GLY A 176 4.67 18.85 -15.92
N PHE A 177 5.74 19.17 -15.18
CA PHE A 177 6.45 20.44 -15.32
C PHE A 177 7.20 20.57 -16.65
N ALA A 178 7.77 19.48 -17.17
CA ALA A 178 8.40 19.46 -18.48
C ALA A 178 7.40 19.73 -19.61
N GLN A 179 6.16 19.25 -19.50
CA GLN A 179 5.10 19.56 -20.49
C GLN A 179 4.62 21.02 -20.40
N LEU A 180 4.85 21.71 -19.28
CA LEU A 180 4.53 23.12 -19.06
C LEU A 180 5.64 24.07 -19.54
N ASP A 181 6.59 23.58 -20.37
CA ASP A 181 7.81 24.28 -20.83
C ASP A 181 7.58 25.70 -21.43
N ALA A 182 6.36 26.02 -21.84
CA ALA A 182 5.98 27.38 -22.26
C ALA A 182 6.09 28.44 -21.14
N ALA A 183 6.17 28.04 -19.86
CA ALA A 183 6.22 28.94 -18.71
C ALA A 183 7.62 29.09 -18.05
N GLY A 184 8.67 28.48 -18.61
CA GLY A 184 10.05 28.60 -18.08
C GLY A 184 10.31 27.84 -16.78
N LEU A 185 9.55 26.76 -16.53
CA LEU A 185 9.62 25.92 -15.31
C LEU A 185 10.48 24.65 -15.49
N SER A 186 11.25 24.53 -16.58
CA SER A 186 12.08 23.36 -16.93
C SER A 186 13.18 23.02 -15.93
N SER A 187 13.47 23.91 -14.96
CA SER A 187 14.50 23.74 -13.93
C SER A 187 13.95 23.40 -12.54
N VAL A 188 12.65 23.10 -12.42
CA VAL A 188 12.05 22.73 -11.14
C VAL A 188 12.44 21.30 -10.78
N ASP A 189 13.12 21.15 -9.64
CA ASP A 189 13.44 19.85 -9.06
C ASP A 189 12.16 19.18 -8.55
N GLY A 190 11.73 18.10 -9.21
CA GLY A 190 10.53 17.35 -8.85
C GLY A 190 10.55 16.83 -7.41
N PHE A 191 11.74 16.53 -6.88
CA PHE A 191 11.91 16.12 -5.48
C PHE A 191 11.64 17.28 -4.51
N ALA A 192 12.13 18.49 -4.81
CA ALA A 192 11.88 19.67 -4.00
C ALA A 192 10.38 19.99 -3.91
N VAL A 193 9.69 19.93 -5.06
CA VAL A 193 8.23 20.10 -5.12
C VAL A 193 7.52 19.03 -4.30
N PHE A 194 7.91 17.77 -4.45
CA PHE A 194 7.34 16.67 -3.66
C PHE A 194 7.42 16.95 -2.17
N VAL A 195 8.59 17.36 -1.65
CA VAL A 195 8.78 17.69 -0.23
C VAL A 195 7.90 18.89 0.19
N GLU A 196 7.79 19.91 -0.66
CA GLU A 196 6.91 21.07 -0.41
C GLU A 196 5.42 20.68 -0.40
N THR A 197 5.02 19.61 -1.08
CA THR A 197 3.63 19.12 -1.06
C THR A 197 3.26 18.38 0.22
N ILE A 198 4.24 17.85 0.98
CA ILE A 198 3.99 17.01 2.17
C ILE A 198 3.02 17.66 3.17
N PRO A 199 3.17 18.94 3.56
CA PRO A 199 2.23 19.61 4.48
C PRO A 199 0.80 19.72 3.94
N TYR A 200 0.62 19.68 2.61
CA TYR A 200 -0.67 19.78 1.94
C TYR A 200 -1.35 18.42 1.72
N ARG A 201 -0.71 17.31 2.10
CA ARG A 201 -1.30 15.95 2.06
C ARG A 201 -2.25 15.75 3.24
N PHE A 202 -3.30 16.56 3.30
CA PHE A 202 -4.26 16.59 4.41
C PHE A 202 -4.86 15.23 4.73
N TYR A 203 -5.23 14.44 3.71
CA TYR A 203 -5.76 13.09 3.90
C TYR A 203 -4.77 12.21 4.67
N VAL A 204 -3.51 12.16 4.24
CA VAL A 204 -2.46 11.34 4.83
C VAL A 204 -2.23 11.75 6.29
N LEU A 205 -2.03 13.04 6.52
CA LEU A 205 -1.77 13.59 7.85
C LEU A 205 -2.95 13.35 8.80
N TYR A 206 -4.17 13.58 8.32
CA TYR A 206 -5.37 13.39 9.13
C TYR A 206 -5.65 11.91 9.38
N ALA A 207 -5.49 11.01 8.40
CA ALA A 207 -5.67 9.58 8.62
C ALA A 207 -4.72 9.05 9.71
N LEU A 208 -3.43 9.42 9.61
CA LEU A 208 -2.42 9.01 10.60
C LEU A 208 -2.67 9.60 11.99
N ALA A 209 -3.20 10.82 12.08
CA ALA A 209 -3.58 11.43 13.35
C ALA A 209 -4.91 10.86 13.90
N PHE A 210 -5.83 10.47 13.02
CA PHE A 210 -7.16 10.02 13.41
C PHE A 210 -7.16 8.61 13.99
N VAL A 211 -6.28 7.72 13.52
CA VAL A 211 -6.10 6.38 14.10
C VAL A 211 -5.80 6.40 15.62
N PRO A 212 -4.77 7.10 16.13
CA PRO A 212 -4.51 7.16 17.56
C PRO A 212 -5.63 7.89 18.31
N MET A 213 -6.30 8.88 17.71
CA MET A 213 -7.50 9.49 18.33
C MET A 213 -8.61 8.45 18.53
N VAL A 214 -8.98 7.69 17.50
CA VAL A 214 -10.00 6.64 17.59
C VAL A 214 -9.59 5.59 18.63
N ALA A 215 -8.30 5.22 18.68
CA ALA A 215 -7.77 4.26 19.63
C ALA A 215 -7.81 4.75 21.08
N LEU A 216 -7.50 6.02 21.34
CA LEU A 216 -7.48 6.60 22.68
C LEU A 216 -8.88 6.95 23.18
N LEU A 217 -9.70 7.56 22.33
CA LEU A 217 -11.07 7.98 22.67
C LEU A 217 -12.07 6.82 22.66
N ASN A 218 -11.72 5.65 22.09
CA ASN A 218 -12.65 4.53 21.87
C ASN A 218 -13.95 4.96 21.16
N ARG A 219 -13.85 5.93 20.25
CA ARG A 219 -14.98 6.43 19.46
C ARG A 219 -14.95 5.82 18.07
N ASP A 220 -15.51 4.61 18.00
CA ASP A 220 -15.75 3.93 16.73
C ASP A 220 -16.93 4.58 15.99
N PHE A 221 -16.94 4.50 14.66
CA PHE A 221 -17.93 5.17 13.81
C PHE A 221 -18.51 4.22 12.74
N GLY A 222 -19.70 4.58 12.24
CA GLY A 222 -20.32 3.90 11.09
C GLY A 222 -20.52 2.38 11.28
N PRO A 223 -20.31 1.58 10.21
CA PRO A 223 -20.38 0.12 10.29
C PRO A 223 -19.36 -0.49 11.26
N MET A 224 -18.18 0.11 11.42
CA MET A 224 -17.14 -0.36 12.33
C MET A 224 -17.62 -0.35 13.79
N TRP A 225 -18.37 0.68 14.20
CA TRP A 225 -18.96 0.73 15.54
C TRP A 225 -19.90 -0.44 15.82
N ARG A 226 -20.70 -0.86 14.84
CA ARG A 226 -21.62 -2.01 14.98
C ARG A 226 -20.82 -3.30 15.14
N ALA A 227 -19.83 -3.51 14.26
CA ALA A 227 -18.95 -4.67 14.31
C ALA A 227 -18.18 -4.77 15.64
N GLU A 228 -17.73 -3.64 16.19
CA GLU A 228 -17.10 -3.63 17.52
C GLU A 228 -18.07 -4.00 18.64
N ARG A 229 -19.28 -3.45 18.61
CA ARG A 229 -20.27 -3.77 19.64
C ARG A 229 -20.66 -5.24 19.60
N GLU A 230 -20.83 -5.80 18.41
CA GLU A 230 -21.08 -7.23 18.21
C GLU A 230 -19.92 -8.08 18.73
N THR A 231 -18.68 -7.72 18.42
CA THR A 231 -17.47 -8.43 18.89
C THR A 231 -17.33 -8.39 20.41
N LEU A 232 -17.73 -7.28 21.05
CA LEU A 232 -17.70 -7.14 22.50
C LEU A 232 -18.79 -7.97 23.19
N LEU A 233 -19.97 -8.06 22.58
CA LEU A 233 -21.12 -8.82 23.10
C LEU A 233 -21.01 -10.32 22.82
N ALA A 234 -20.20 -10.72 21.83
CA ALA A 234 -19.97 -12.12 21.51
C ALA A 234 -19.25 -12.84 22.65
N SER A 235 -19.74 -14.04 22.98
CA SER A 235 -19.10 -14.96 23.92
C SER A 235 -17.83 -15.59 23.35
N GLU A 236 -17.75 -15.70 22.02
CA GLU A 236 -16.62 -16.24 21.27
C GLU A 236 -15.83 -15.11 20.57
N PRO A 237 -14.51 -15.29 20.36
CA PRO A 237 -13.71 -14.34 19.60
C PRO A 237 -14.25 -14.13 18.17
N PRO A 238 -14.00 -12.96 17.55
CA PRO A 238 -14.62 -12.55 16.30
C PRO A 238 -14.34 -13.53 15.15
N ASP A 239 -15.41 -14.20 14.72
CA ASP A 239 -15.49 -15.07 13.54
C ASP A 239 -14.49 -16.23 13.51
N ARG A 240 -14.88 -17.33 14.19
CA ARG A 240 -14.36 -18.68 13.94
C ARG A 240 -14.86 -19.30 12.62
N ALA A 241 -15.82 -18.65 11.93
CA ALA A 241 -16.50 -19.24 10.76
C ALA A 241 -15.65 -19.24 9.47
N ASP A 242 -14.64 -18.37 9.37
CA ASP A 242 -13.77 -18.23 8.19
C ASP A 242 -12.32 -18.70 8.44
N SER A 243 -12.06 -19.33 9.59
CA SER A 243 -10.75 -19.93 9.85
C SER A 243 -10.64 -21.28 9.13
N THR A 244 -10.26 -21.24 7.85
CA THR A 244 -9.55 -22.35 7.20
C THR A 244 -8.17 -22.58 7.83
N ASP A 245 -7.75 -21.71 8.75
CA ASP A 245 -6.67 -21.97 9.70
C ASP A 245 -7.15 -22.97 10.75
N SER A 246 -7.13 -24.24 10.35
CA SER A 246 -7.07 -25.36 11.26
C SER A 246 -6.01 -25.08 12.33
N HIS A 247 -6.35 -25.45 13.56
CA HIS A 247 -5.40 -25.69 14.63
C HIS A 247 -4.46 -26.86 14.26
N GLU A 248 -3.75 -26.78 13.14
CA GLU A 248 -2.54 -27.56 12.98
C GLU A 248 -1.59 -27.11 14.08
N GLN A 249 -0.99 -28.08 14.76
CA GLN A 249 0.08 -27.86 15.72
C GLN A 249 1.24 -27.21 14.97
N ARG A 250 1.21 -25.87 14.89
CA ARG A 250 2.23 -25.10 14.19
C ARG A 250 3.55 -25.27 14.94
N PRO A 251 4.67 -25.40 14.23
CA PRO A 251 5.98 -25.45 14.87
C PRO A 251 6.16 -24.22 15.77
N ALA A 252 6.89 -24.41 16.87
CA ALA A 252 7.28 -23.31 17.75
C ALA A 252 8.33 -22.45 17.04
N GLY A 253 7.88 -21.61 16.11
CA GLY A 253 8.70 -20.63 15.42
C GLY A 253 9.15 -19.53 16.37
N HIS A 254 10.31 -18.95 16.09
CA HIS A 254 10.85 -17.85 16.88
C HIS A 254 10.38 -16.52 16.26
N TRP A 255 10.14 -15.48 17.06
CA TRP A 255 9.78 -14.14 16.54
C TRP A 255 10.80 -13.57 15.53
N ILE A 256 12.04 -14.08 15.57
CA ILE A 256 13.12 -13.74 14.63
C ILE A 256 12.74 -14.17 13.21
N ASP A 257 12.03 -15.30 13.06
CA ASP A 257 11.59 -15.81 11.76
C ASP A 257 10.53 -14.89 11.12
N ALA A 258 9.84 -14.06 11.91
CA ALA A 258 8.93 -13.04 11.42
C ALA A 258 9.61 -11.69 11.19
N VAL A 259 10.55 -11.30 12.06
CA VAL A 259 11.17 -9.97 12.00
C VAL A 259 12.32 -9.90 11.01
N VAL A 260 13.13 -10.95 10.87
CA VAL A 260 14.31 -10.95 9.99
C VAL A 260 13.94 -10.75 8.53
N PRO A 261 12.97 -11.47 7.93
CA PRO A 261 12.63 -11.25 6.52
C PRO A 261 12.14 -9.82 6.27
N VAL A 262 11.35 -9.25 7.19
CA VAL A 262 10.85 -7.88 7.10
C VAL A 262 11.98 -6.87 7.16
N LEU A 263 12.83 -6.96 8.17
CA LEU A 263 13.97 -6.06 8.32
C LEU A 263 14.94 -6.21 7.14
N LEU A 264 15.19 -7.43 6.68
CA LEU A 264 16.03 -7.68 5.52
C LEU A 264 15.46 -6.99 4.28
N THR A 265 14.16 -7.14 4.00
CA THR A 265 13.50 -6.41 2.90
C THR A 265 13.66 -4.90 3.08
N VAL A 266 13.46 -4.38 4.30
CA VAL A 266 13.65 -2.95 4.59
C VAL A 266 15.07 -2.49 4.27
N PHE A 267 16.08 -3.18 4.78
CA PHE A 267 17.47 -2.82 4.57
C PHE A 267 17.92 -3.00 3.12
N VAL A 268 17.45 -4.05 2.44
CA VAL A 268 17.74 -4.29 1.03
C VAL A 268 17.10 -3.22 0.16
N THR A 269 15.84 -2.85 0.38
CA THR A 269 15.17 -1.79 -0.39
C THR A 269 15.84 -0.44 -0.16
N ILE A 270 16.17 -0.07 1.09
CA ILE A 270 16.92 1.16 1.38
C ILE A 270 18.30 1.12 0.72
N GLY A 271 18.98 -0.04 0.76
CA GLY A 271 20.29 -0.23 0.15
C GLY A 271 20.26 -0.13 -1.38
N LEU A 272 19.26 -0.74 -2.02
CA LEU A 272 19.03 -0.65 -3.46
C LEU A 272 18.74 0.78 -3.86
N LEU A 273 17.82 1.46 -3.16
CA LEU A 273 17.49 2.85 -3.43
C LEU A 273 18.72 3.76 -3.32
N TYR A 274 19.56 3.54 -2.30
CA TYR A 274 20.82 4.26 -2.16
C TYR A 274 21.82 3.93 -3.29
N ALA A 275 21.93 2.67 -3.69
CA ALA A 275 22.84 2.24 -4.75
C ALA A 275 22.41 2.75 -6.13
N THR A 276 21.15 2.54 -6.52
CA THR A 276 20.59 3.05 -7.78
C THR A 276 20.58 4.57 -7.81
N GLY A 277 20.25 5.17 -6.68
CA GLY A 277 20.26 6.60 -6.50
C GLY A 277 21.63 7.24 -6.66
N SER A 278 22.67 6.61 -6.09
CA SER A 278 24.05 7.09 -6.20
C SER A 278 24.66 6.81 -7.57
N ALA A 279 24.15 5.83 -8.31
CA ALA A 279 24.51 5.60 -9.71
C ALA A 279 23.89 6.66 -10.65
N ASN A 280 22.67 7.14 -10.35
CA ASN A 280 21.97 8.15 -11.14
C ASN A 280 22.34 9.60 -10.77
N ALA A 281 22.93 9.82 -9.58
CA ALA A 281 23.48 11.11 -9.19
C ALA A 281 24.80 11.38 -9.94
N SER A 282 24.74 12.12 -11.05
CA SER A 282 25.92 12.60 -11.77
C SER A 282 26.89 13.35 -10.85
N ALA A 283 28.19 13.12 -11.07
CA ALA A 283 29.31 13.39 -10.16
C ALA A 283 29.59 14.87 -9.76
N ASN A 284 28.65 15.80 -9.89
CA ASN A 284 28.93 17.23 -9.78
C ASN A 284 28.11 18.05 -8.75
N ASP A 285 27.31 17.45 -7.87
CA ASP A 285 26.59 18.24 -6.86
C ASP A 285 26.80 17.85 -5.38
N ALA A 286 27.25 18.88 -4.65
CA ALA A 286 27.32 19.17 -3.21
C ALA A 286 27.32 18.03 -2.16
N THR A 287 28.27 18.11 -1.24
CA THR A 287 28.39 17.28 -0.04
C THR A 287 27.24 17.49 0.96
N GLY A 288 26.79 16.39 1.58
CA GLY A 288 25.82 16.40 2.70
C GLY A 288 24.41 15.90 2.37
N VAL A 289 23.41 16.41 3.09
CA VAL A 289 21.99 16.00 3.01
C VAL A 289 21.41 16.13 1.60
N ARG A 290 21.90 17.10 0.80
CA ARG A 290 21.49 17.29 -0.61
C ARG A 290 21.90 16.12 -1.53
N ARG A 291 23.02 15.45 -1.25
CA ARG A 291 23.41 14.23 -1.98
C ARG A 291 22.47 13.08 -1.67
N TRP A 292 22.07 12.93 -0.40
CA TRP A 292 21.06 11.94 -0.01
C TRP A 292 19.70 12.21 -0.68
N MET A 293 19.32 13.47 -0.82
CA MET A 293 18.10 13.88 -1.53
C MET A 293 18.15 13.53 -3.02
N HIS A 294 19.25 13.83 -3.71
CA HIS A 294 19.42 13.44 -5.13
C HIS A 294 19.52 11.93 -5.33
N VAL A 295 20.17 11.23 -4.42
CA VAL A 295 20.29 9.76 -4.44
C VAL A 295 18.89 9.15 -4.29
N ILE A 296 18.13 9.55 -3.29
CA ILE A 296 16.78 9.02 -3.09
C ILE A 296 15.85 9.39 -4.26
N GLY A 297 15.92 10.63 -4.77
CA GLY A 297 15.10 11.08 -5.90
C GLY A 297 15.45 10.42 -7.25
N GLY A 298 16.69 9.97 -7.43
CA GLY A 298 17.12 9.22 -8.62
C GLY A 298 17.06 7.70 -8.47
N GLY A 299 16.66 7.19 -7.29
CA GLY A 299 16.65 5.75 -7.03
C GLY A 299 15.37 5.08 -7.54
N SER A 300 15.52 4.03 -8.34
CA SER A 300 14.44 3.09 -8.66
C SER A 300 14.57 1.86 -7.75
N SER A 301 13.58 1.62 -6.89
CA SER A 301 13.49 0.41 -6.05
C SER A 301 12.93 -0.78 -6.81
#